data_AF-A0A534K7Z2-F1
#
_entry.id   AF-A0A534K7Z2-F1
#
_cell.length_a   1.000
_cell.length_b   1.000
_cell.length_c   1.000
_cell.angle_alpha   90.00
_cell.angle_beta   90.00
_cell.angle_gamma   90.00
#
_symmetry.space_group_name_H-M   'P 1'
#
loop_
_entity.id
_entity.type
_entity.pdbx_description
1 polymer ?
#
loop_
_entity_poly.entity_id
_entity_poly.type
_entity_poly.pdbx_seq_one_letter_code
_entity_poly.pdbx_strand_id
1 'polypeptide(L)'
;MCSSSRRPGGRGRSRGSTTSSGSIWFPPPRAPGSRYSAGSEFPRRAQRTAIPRRSSPTGRTPPDPRNPGRFPRNVHPPDTARPRVAEAIVVQGMRKRFGKTVAVDGIDLRVPAGDVLGLVGPNGAGKTTALRCLCGLLRMDGGQAWIGGHDVVADPIPARRALAFIPEVPSPFPFLTPREHLVFVARAYGLGDGWEARADRLLRDLDLEEKRESLSMELSKGQKQKIHLAMAMLRDSTVLVLDEPLIGIDPKGAHALKSWIRERAAGGAGGIVSSHSLPLIEAVCQRVAVMDHGRLLAQGTIDDLRRQVAAERGTSFEDVFLRITEGEGYRA
;
A
#
# COMPACT_ATOMS: atom_id res chain seq x y z
N MET A 1 -6.94 -71.60 45.50
CA MET A 1 -5.50 -71.31 45.66
C MET A 1 -5.29 -69.80 45.53
N CYS A 2 -4.70 -69.20 46.57
CA CYS A 2 -4.20 -67.83 46.80
C CYS A 2 -4.84 -66.64 46.05
N SER A 3 -5.57 -65.70 46.70
CA SER A 3 -5.12 -64.63 47.63
C SER A 3 -4.20 -63.59 46.94
N SER A 4 -4.37 -62.27 47.02
CA SER A 4 -4.68 -61.42 48.18
C SER A 4 -4.86 -59.92 47.78
N SER A 5 -5.73 -59.20 48.52
CA SER A 5 -5.55 -57.85 49.12
C SER A 5 -5.30 -56.61 48.19
N ARG A 6 -5.83 -55.39 48.39
CA ARG A 6 -6.26 -54.59 49.55
C ARG A 6 -7.30 -53.52 49.14
N ARG A 7 -8.18 -53.12 50.06
CA ARG A 7 -8.96 -51.84 50.10
C ARG A 7 -8.03 -50.70 50.63
N PRO A 8 -8.45 -49.43 50.92
CA PRO A 8 -9.79 -48.76 50.88
C PRO A 8 -9.80 -47.27 50.43
N GLY A 9 -10.98 -46.62 50.54
CA GLY A 9 -11.13 -45.16 50.67
C GLY A 9 -11.89 -44.53 49.50
N GLY A 10 -12.86 -43.64 49.65
CA GLY A 10 -13.34 -42.84 50.77
C GLY A 10 -14.09 -41.65 50.15
N ARG A 11 -15.30 -41.35 50.65
CA ARG A 11 -16.19 -40.29 50.15
C ARG A 11 -15.53 -38.91 50.23
N GLY A 12 -15.76 -38.04 49.23
CA GLY A 12 -15.33 -36.65 49.27
C GLY A 12 -16.15 -35.75 48.33
N ARG A 13 -16.94 -34.87 48.94
CA ARG A 13 -17.90 -33.92 48.35
C ARG A 13 -17.30 -33.00 47.26
N SER A 14 -18.08 -32.78 46.21
CA SER A 14 -17.87 -31.74 45.20
C SER A 14 -18.11 -30.34 45.77
N ARG A 15 -17.11 -29.45 45.64
CA ARG A 15 -17.25 -27.99 45.76
C ARG A 15 -16.57 -27.32 44.56
N GLY A 16 -17.34 -26.47 43.88
CA GLY A 16 -16.91 -25.19 43.30
C GLY A 16 -16.04 -25.21 42.05
N SER A 17 -16.57 -24.69 40.94
CA SER A 17 -16.19 -23.34 40.48
C SER A 17 -17.01 -22.97 39.24
N THR A 18 -17.93 -22.04 39.44
CA THR A 18 -18.58 -21.22 38.41
C THR A 18 -17.57 -20.22 37.88
N THR A 19 -17.24 -20.30 36.60
CA THR A 19 -16.44 -19.29 35.90
C THR A 19 -17.35 -18.14 35.47
N SER A 20 -16.98 -16.94 35.91
CA SER A 20 -17.66 -15.68 35.65
C SER A 20 -17.40 -15.20 34.21
N SER A 21 -18.49 -14.95 33.49
CA SER A 21 -18.53 -14.25 32.21
C SER A 21 -18.37 -12.74 32.42
N GLY A 22 -17.24 -12.19 31.99
CA GLY A 22 -16.99 -10.75 31.95
C GLY A 22 -17.82 -10.10 30.84
N SER A 23 -18.95 -9.51 31.21
CA SER A 23 -19.77 -8.66 30.34
C SER A 23 -19.27 -7.22 30.41
N ILE A 24 -18.82 -6.70 29.26
CA ILE A 24 -18.37 -5.32 29.08
C ILE A 24 -19.61 -4.44 28.93
N TRP A 25 -19.81 -3.51 29.86
CA TRP A 25 -20.92 -2.56 29.91
C TRP A 25 -20.60 -1.33 29.04
N PHE A 26 -21.46 -1.03 28.06
CA PHE A 26 -21.44 0.21 27.28
C PHE A 26 -22.60 1.12 27.71
N PRO A 27 -22.37 2.42 27.96
CA PRO A 27 -23.46 3.36 28.27
C PRO A 27 -24.23 3.75 26.99
N PRO A 28 -25.53 4.04 27.08
CA PRO A 28 -26.35 4.38 25.92
C PRO A 28 -26.09 5.82 25.41
N PRO A 29 -26.32 6.10 24.12
CA PRO A 29 -26.18 7.44 23.55
C PRO A 29 -27.33 8.36 23.97
N ARG A 30 -27.01 9.62 24.28
CA ARG A 30 -28.01 10.67 24.56
C ARG A 30 -28.64 11.18 23.26
N ALA A 31 -29.97 11.21 23.24
CA ALA A 31 -30.80 11.81 22.19
C ALA A 31 -30.74 13.36 22.23
N PRO A 32 -31.09 14.05 21.12
CA PRO A 32 -30.79 15.47 20.93
C PRO A 32 -31.86 16.39 21.56
N GLY A 33 -31.41 17.33 22.40
CA GLY A 33 -32.25 18.36 23.01
C GLY A 33 -32.00 19.73 22.38
N SER A 34 -32.98 20.19 21.60
CA SER A 34 -33.13 21.58 21.16
C SER A 34 -33.30 22.54 22.35
N ARG A 35 -32.57 23.67 22.33
CA ARG A 35 -33.13 25.00 22.63
C ARG A 35 -32.10 26.10 22.36
N TYR A 36 -32.38 26.90 21.33
CA TYR A 36 -31.86 28.26 21.18
C TYR A 36 -32.48 29.14 22.25
N SER A 37 -31.66 29.88 22.98
CA SER A 37 -32.07 31.05 23.75
C SER A 37 -31.03 32.15 23.56
N ALA A 38 -31.49 33.25 22.98
CA ALA A 38 -30.76 34.51 22.84
C ALA A 38 -30.68 35.25 24.19
N GLY A 39 -29.63 36.06 24.35
CA GLY A 39 -29.41 36.96 25.49
C GLY A 39 -27.91 37.15 25.69
N SER A 40 -27.28 38.10 24.99
CA SER A 40 -26.99 39.45 25.49
C SER A 40 -25.84 39.49 26.50
N GLU A 41 -24.67 39.94 26.06
CA GLU A 41 -23.85 40.97 26.75
C GLU A 41 -22.50 41.15 26.02
N PHE A 42 -22.30 42.33 25.42
CA PHE A 42 -21.01 42.81 24.93
C PHE A 42 -20.40 43.73 25.99
N PRO A 43 -19.15 43.49 26.44
CA PRO A 43 -18.37 44.52 27.09
C PRO A 43 -17.47 45.27 26.10
N ARG A 44 -17.32 46.56 26.42
CA ARG A 44 -16.69 47.63 25.66
C ARG A 44 -15.15 47.56 25.69
N ARG A 45 -14.57 47.90 24.54
CA ARG A 45 -13.37 48.75 24.28
C ARG A 45 -12.42 49.03 25.46
N ALA A 46 -11.18 48.52 25.37
CA ALA A 46 -9.97 49.10 25.94
C ALA A 46 -8.81 48.96 24.92
N GLN A 47 -8.47 50.06 24.25
CA GLN A 47 -7.21 50.82 24.40
C GLN A 47 -6.04 50.29 23.55
N ARG A 48 -5.67 51.12 22.58
CA ARG A 48 -4.52 51.00 21.66
C ARG A 48 -3.23 51.20 22.45
N THR A 49 -2.30 50.26 22.31
CA THR A 49 -0.86 50.51 22.54
C THR A 49 -0.11 50.31 21.24
N ALA A 50 0.71 51.32 20.92
CA ALA A 50 1.46 51.45 19.68
C ALA A 50 2.65 50.48 19.64
N ILE A 51 2.85 49.82 18.50
CA ILE A 51 4.02 48.99 18.20
C ILE A 51 4.96 49.82 17.30
N PRO A 52 6.27 49.92 17.60
CA PRO A 52 7.18 50.75 16.84
C PRO A 52 7.56 50.10 15.50
N ARG A 53 7.63 50.94 14.46
CA ARG A 53 8.07 50.60 13.10
C ARG A 53 9.55 50.21 13.11
N ARG A 54 9.88 49.03 12.58
CA ARG A 54 11.23 48.71 12.07
C ARG A 54 11.18 48.50 10.56
N SER A 55 12.20 49.06 9.93
CA SER A 55 12.45 49.23 8.50
C SER A 55 12.61 47.90 7.74
N SER A 56 12.10 47.90 6.51
CA SER A 56 12.24 46.86 5.49
C SER A 56 13.63 46.88 4.84
N PRO A 57 14.09 45.75 4.28
CA PRO A 57 14.80 45.77 3.00
C PRO A 57 13.92 45.18 1.89
N THR A 58 13.59 46.08 0.96
CA THR A 58 13.43 45.94 -0.49
C THR A 58 13.34 44.53 -1.12
N GLY A 59 12.32 44.34 -1.95
CA GLY A 59 12.45 43.47 -3.13
C GLY A 59 11.23 42.68 -3.58
N ARG A 60 10.00 43.23 -3.58
CA ARG A 60 8.89 42.68 -4.39
C ARG A 60 8.02 43.79 -4.95
N THR A 61 7.99 43.90 -6.27
CA THR A 61 7.06 44.73 -7.05
C THR A 61 5.63 44.25 -6.81
N PRO A 62 4.62 45.14 -6.69
CA PRO A 62 3.23 44.70 -6.59
C PRO A 62 2.77 44.10 -7.93
N PRO A 63 1.87 43.10 -7.93
CA PRO A 63 1.36 42.52 -9.17
C PRO A 63 0.47 43.51 -9.93
N ASP A 64 0.63 43.58 -11.26
CA ASP A 64 -0.21 44.36 -12.18
C ASP A 64 -1.65 43.83 -12.13
N PRO A 65 -2.67 44.66 -11.84
CA PRO A 65 -4.07 44.25 -11.74
C PRO A 65 -4.72 43.83 -13.07
N ARG A 66 -4.00 43.87 -14.20
CA ARG A 66 -4.55 43.55 -15.53
C ARG A 66 -4.39 42.10 -15.99
N ASN A 67 -3.89 41.18 -15.17
CA ASN A 67 -3.72 39.77 -15.59
C ASN A 67 -3.86 38.74 -14.44
N PRO A 68 -5.06 38.21 -14.14
CA PRO A 68 -5.29 37.35 -12.99
C PRO A 68 -4.90 35.86 -13.19
N GLY A 69 -4.06 35.52 -14.18
CA GLY A 69 -3.99 34.13 -14.71
C GLY A 69 -2.64 33.41 -14.74
N ARG A 70 -1.56 33.88 -14.10
CA ARG A 70 -0.25 33.19 -14.15
C ARG A 70 0.29 32.83 -12.78
N PHE A 71 0.02 31.60 -12.34
CA PHE A 71 0.90 30.90 -11.41
C PHE A 71 2.28 30.72 -12.05
N PRO A 72 3.39 30.80 -11.29
CA PRO A 72 4.71 30.59 -11.84
C PRO A 72 4.79 29.18 -12.41
N ARG A 73 4.99 29.07 -13.73
CA ARG A 73 5.37 27.81 -14.36
C ARG A 73 6.73 27.44 -13.80
N ASN A 74 6.80 26.33 -13.07
CA ASN A 74 8.08 25.69 -12.80
C ASN A 74 8.75 25.44 -14.15
N VAL A 75 9.89 26.08 -14.37
CA VAL A 75 10.76 25.83 -15.51
C VAL A 75 11.31 24.43 -15.33
N HIS A 76 10.81 23.47 -16.11
CA HIS A 76 11.40 22.14 -16.18
C HIS A 76 12.81 22.25 -16.79
N PRO A 77 13.83 21.59 -16.20
CA PRO A 77 15.09 21.38 -16.92
C PRO A 77 14.81 20.56 -18.20
N PRO A 78 15.53 20.81 -19.30
CA PRO A 78 15.32 20.07 -20.53
C PRO A 78 15.86 18.64 -20.38
N ASP A 79 15.08 17.69 -20.90
CA ASP A 79 15.41 16.28 -21.14
C ASP A 79 15.21 15.25 -20.00
N THR A 80 13.98 15.18 -19.45
CA THR A 80 13.46 13.89 -18.93
C THR A 80 12.79 13.14 -20.08
N ALA A 81 13.58 12.44 -20.88
CA ALA A 81 13.09 11.64 -21.99
C ALA A 81 11.96 10.71 -21.52
N ARG A 82 10.78 10.83 -22.15
CA ARG A 82 9.65 9.91 -21.92
C ARG A 82 10.18 8.46 -21.98
N PRO A 83 9.73 7.59 -21.07
CA PRO A 83 10.14 6.18 -21.10
C PRO A 83 9.89 5.55 -22.47
N ARG A 84 10.81 4.71 -22.93
CA ARG A 84 10.57 3.88 -24.11
C ARG A 84 9.44 2.89 -23.78
N VAL A 85 8.67 2.48 -24.80
CA VAL A 85 7.52 1.55 -24.68
C VAL A 85 7.87 0.23 -23.97
N ALA A 86 9.15 -0.13 -23.89
CA ALA A 86 9.65 -1.30 -23.17
C ALA A 86 9.68 -1.17 -21.63
N GLU A 87 9.44 0.00 -21.05
CA GLU A 87 9.46 0.22 -19.59
C GLU A 87 8.03 0.34 -19.04
N ALA A 88 7.65 -0.58 -18.15
CA ALA A 88 6.34 -0.58 -17.50
C ALA A 88 6.24 0.49 -16.41
N ILE A 89 7.31 0.68 -15.62
CA ILE A 89 7.38 1.67 -14.54
C ILE A 89 8.71 2.41 -14.62
N VAL A 90 8.65 3.74 -14.57
CA VAL A 90 9.84 4.59 -14.41
C VAL A 90 9.60 5.60 -13.30
N VAL A 91 10.55 5.73 -12.39
CA VAL A 91 10.57 6.71 -11.31
C VAL A 91 11.90 7.46 -11.38
N GLN A 92 11.84 8.78 -11.33
CA GLN A 92 13.02 9.65 -11.38
C GLN A 92 13.00 10.64 -10.23
N GLY A 93 13.99 10.56 -9.34
CA GLY A 93 14.18 11.46 -8.21
C GLY A 93 12.95 11.65 -7.31
N MET A 94 12.13 10.61 -7.11
CA MET A 94 10.88 10.71 -6.35
C MET A 94 11.15 11.14 -4.91
N ARG A 95 10.46 12.18 -4.44
CA ARG A 95 10.56 12.69 -3.08
C ARG A 95 9.19 12.80 -2.43
N LYS A 96 9.10 12.42 -1.17
CA LYS A 96 7.91 12.60 -0.33
C LYS A 96 8.28 12.91 1.12
N ARG A 97 7.69 13.98 1.66
CA ARG A 97 7.84 14.44 3.04
C ARG A 97 6.48 14.59 3.72
N PHE A 98 6.45 14.30 5.01
CA PHE A 98 5.33 14.53 5.91
C PHE A 98 5.80 15.36 7.09
N GLY A 99 5.56 16.67 7.05
CA GLY A 99 6.12 17.61 8.02
C GLY A 99 7.66 17.54 8.00
N LYS A 100 8.25 17.09 9.12
CA LYS A 100 9.71 16.93 9.26
C LYS A 100 10.23 15.58 8.76
N THR A 101 9.36 14.59 8.56
CA THR A 101 9.76 13.23 8.19
C THR A 101 9.92 13.12 6.69
N VAL A 102 11.08 12.67 6.23
CA VAL A 102 11.34 12.34 4.82
C VAL A 102 11.03 10.87 4.60
N ALA A 103 9.90 10.59 3.97
CA ALA A 103 9.45 9.21 3.75
C ALA A 103 10.02 8.62 2.45
N VAL A 104 10.33 9.45 1.46
CA VAL A 104 11.03 9.07 0.23
C VAL A 104 12.00 10.21 -0.13
N ASP A 105 13.26 9.89 -0.36
CA ASP A 105 14.35 10.86 -0.48
C ASP A 105 15.12 10.76 -1.79
N GLY A 106 14.43 10.94 -2.91
CA GLY A 106 15.04 11.03 -4.24
C GLY A 106 15.39 9.66 -4.81
N ILE A 107 14.40 8.76 -4.88
CA ILE A 107 14.61 7.42 -5.43
C ILE A 107 14.45 7.40 -6.96
N ASP A 108 15.28 6.58 -7.61
CA ASP A 108 15.22 6.27 -9.04
C ASP A 108 14.97 4.77 -9.22
N LEU A 109 13.93 4.42 -9.99
CA LEU A 109 13.47 3.05 -10.16
C LEU A 109 13.04 2.81 -11.60
N ARG A 110 13.36 1.63 -12.14
CA ARG A 110 12.92 1.22 -13.48
C ARG A 110 12.50 -0.24 -13.45
N VAL A 111 11.34 -0.52 -14.04
CA VAL A 111 10.80 -1.86 -14.20
C VAL A 111 10.43 -2.05 -15.67
N PRO A 112 11.15 -2.91 -16.40
CA PRO A 112 10.79 -3.28 -17.77
C PRO A 112 9.42 -3.95 -17.87
N ALA A 113 8.83 -3.91 -19.06
CA ALA A 113 7.69 -4.75 -19.39
C ALA A 113 8.08 -6.24 -19.27
N GLY A 114 7.20 -7.05 -18.68
CA GLY A 114 7.43 -8.46 -18.41
C GLY A 114 8.34 -8.77 -17.21
N ASP A 115 8.72 -7.74 -16.44
CA ASP A 115 9.60 -7.85 -15.28
C ASP A 115 8.86 -7.42 -14.00
N VAL A 116 9.12 -8.12 -12.89
CA VAL A 116 8.56 -7.86 -11.57
C VAL A 116 9.68 -7.58 -10.60
N LEU A 117 9.64 -6.40 -10.02
CA LEU A 117 10.58 -5.93 -9.02
C LEU A 117 10.03 -6.15 -7.59
N GLY A 118 10.81 -6.83 -6.76
CA GLY A 118 10.57 -6.90 -5.33
C GLY A 118 11.10 -5.67 -4.60
N LEU A 119 10.23 -4.88 -4.00
CA LEU A 119 10.62 -3.75 -3.14
C LEU A 119 10.68 -4.22 -1.68
N VAL A 120 11.89 -4.45 -1.18
CA VAL A 120 12.14 -4.99 0.17
C VAL A 120 12.74 -3.94 1.08
N GLY A 121 12.61 -4.13 2.39
CA GLY A 121 13.12 -3.20 3.40
C GLY A 121 12.37 -3.32 4.72
N PRO A 122 12.90 -2.79 5.82
CA PRO A 122 12.23 -2.81 7.11
C PRO A 122 10.93 -1.99 7.11
N ASN A 123 10.14 -2.15 8.17
CA ASN A 123 8.97 -1.31 8.41
C ASN A 123 9.43 0.15 8.61
N GLY A 124 8.74 1.09 7.98
CA GLY A 124 9.14 2.50 8.01
C GLY A 124 10.19 2.90 6.97
N ALA A 125 10.72 1.97 6.16
CA ALA A 125 11.66 2.27 5.09
C ALA A 125 11.12 3.23 4.00
N GLY A 126 9.80 3.37 3.88
CA GLY A 126 9.14 4.24 2.90
C GLY A 126 8.43 3.52 1.74
N LYS A 127 8.46 2.18 1.70
CA LYS A 127 7.89 1.34 0.62
C LYS A 127 6.46 1.71 0.25
N THR A 128 5.51 1.60 1.20
CA THR A 128 4.10 1.95 1.01
C THR A 128 3.91 3.42 0.57
N THR A 129 4.76 4.33 1.05
CA THR A 129 4.71 5.74 0.64
C THR A 129 5.12 5.91 -0.82
N ALA A 130 6.22 5.26 -1.25
CA ALA A 130 6.68 5.26 -2.63
C ALA A 130 5.63 4.64 -3.56
N LEU A 131 5.05 3.49 -3.20
CA LEU A 131 4.01 2.83 -3.98
C LEU A 131 2.75 3.69 -4.11
N ARG A 132 2.31 4.34 -3.03
CA ARG A 132 1.15 5.25 -3.09
C ARG A 132 1.43 6.50 -3.93
N CYS A 133 2.66 7.01 -3.93
CA CYS A 133 3.06 8.09 -4.83
C CYS A 133 3.01 7.64 -6.29
N LEU A 134 3.56 6.46 -6.58
CA LEU A 134 3.54 5.85 -7.91
C LEU A 134 2.11 5.63 -8.42
N CYS A 135 1.19 5.20 -7.55
CA CYS A 135 -0.21 4.98 -7.89
C CYS A 135 -1.04 6.29 -8.01
N GLY A 136 -0.43 7.46 -7.78
CA GLY A 136 -1.12 8.75 -7.76
C GLY A 136 -2.07 8.94 -6.57
N LEU A 137 -1.99 8.08 -5.54
CA LEU A 137 -2.78 8.17 -4.31
C LEU A 137 -2.18 9.20 -3.33
N LEU A 138 -0.87 9.46 -3.46
CA LEU A 138 -0.18 10.52 -2.75
C LEU A 138 0.52 11.43 -3.76
N ARG A 139 0.46 12.74 -3.52
CA ARG A 139 1.21 13.71 -4.32
C ARG A 139 2.69 13.67 -3.94
N MET A 140 3.55 13.47 -4.94
CA MET A 140 5.01 13.62 -4.82
C MET A 140 5.36 15.09 -4.54
N ASP A 141 6.36 15.33 -3.69
CA ASP A 141 6.90 16.68 -3.42
C ASP A 141 8.04 17.05 -4.38
N GLY A 142 8.58 16.07 -5.10
CA GLY A 142 9.56 16.24 -6.16
C GLY A 142 9.76 14.95 -6.96
N GLY A 143 10.43 15.06 -8.11
CA GLY A 143 10.63 13.96 -9.05
C GLY A 143 9.47 13.76 -10.03
N GLN A 144 9.57 12.71 -10.83
CA GLN A 144 8.59 12.30 -11.84
C GLN A 144 8.40 10.79 -11.84
N ALA A 145 7.22 10.33 -12.25
CA ALA A 145 6.90 8.91 -12.34
C ALA A 145 5.99 8.64 -13.54
N TRP A 146 6.21 7.50 -14.18
CA TRP A 146 5.44 7.02 -15.32
C TRP A 146 5.01 5.58 -15.12
N ILE A 147 3.78 5.29 -15.55
CA ILE A 147 3.17 3.96 -15.57
C ILE A 147 2.68 3.69 -16.99
N GLY A 148 3.14 2.60 -17.59
CA GLY A 148 2.76 2.23 -18.97
C GLY A 148 3.05 3.36 -19.97
N GLY A 149 4.12 4.13 -19.77
CA GLY A 149 4.47 5.29 -20.59
C GLY A 149 3.69 6.59 -20.30
N HIS A 150 2.73 6.58 -19.38
CA HIS A 150 1.93 7.75 -19.00
C HIS A 150 2.44 8.39 -17.72
N ASP A 151 2.61 9.71 -17.72
CA ASP A 151 3.01 10.46 -16.53
C ASP A 151 1.90 10.39 -15.46
N VAL A 152 2.25 10.03 -14.23
CA VAL A 152 1.29 9.81 -13.14
C VAL A 152 0.56 11.11 -12.73
N VAL A 153 1.19 12.27 -12.93
CA VAL A 153 0.65 13.59 -12.57
C VAL A 153 0.01 14.28 -13.77
N ALA A 154 0.67 14.29 -14.91
CA ALA A 154 0.18 14.98 -16.11
C ALA A 154 -0.91 14.18 -16.85
N ASP A 155 -0.80 12.84 -16.86
CA ASP A 155 -1.70 11.92 -17.57
C ASP A 155 -2.34 10.88 -16.62
N PRO A 156 -3.02 11.29 -15.53
CA PRO A 156 -3.40 10.39 -14.44
C PRO A 156 -4.48 9.36 -14.80
N ILE A 157 -5.33 9.65 -15.80
CA ILE A 157 -6.38 8.71 -16.25
C ILE A 157 -5.78 7.52 -16.99
N PRO A 158 -5.00 7.70 -18.08
CA PRO A 158 -4.40 6.57 -18.77
C PRO A 158 -3.38 5.81 -17.90
N ALA A 159 -2.62 6.50 -17.03
CA ALA A 159 -1.75 5.84 -16.05
C ALA A 159 -2.54 4.89 -15.13
N ARG A 160 -3.67 5.34 -14.56
CA ARG A 160 -4.52 4.50 -13.70
C ARG A 160 -5.19 3.36 -14.46
N ARG A 161 -5.54 3.56 -15.74
CA ARG A 161 -6.10 2.48 -16.58
C ARG A 161 -5.11 1.34 -16.78
N ALA A 162 -3.83 1.64 -16.95
CA ALA A 162 -2.76 0.65 -17.10
C ALA A 162 -2.39 -0.08 -15.79
N LEU A 163 -2.71 0.49 -14.63
CA LEU A 163 -2.27 0.02 -13.31
C LEU A 163 -3.33 -0.78 -12.56
N ALA A 164 -3.02 -1.98 -12.07
CA ALA A 164 -3.72 -2.63 -10.97
C ALA A 164 -2.96 -2.42 -9.64
N PHE A 165 -3.65 -1.95 -8.60
CA PHE A 165 -3.08 -1.70 -7.28
C PHE A 165 -3.76 -2.56 -6.21
N ILE A 166 -2.95 -3.23 -5.37
CA ILE A 166 -3.42 -3.91 -4.15
C ILE A 166 -2.78 -3.20 -2.95
N PRO A 167 -3.55 -2.63 -2.02
CA PRO A 167 -3.03 -1.99 -0.82
C PRO A 167 -2.66 -3.01 0.28
N GLU A 168 -1.76 -2.61 1.19
CA GLU A 168 -1.42 -3.37 2.41
C GLU A 168 -2.64 -3.59 3.32
N VAL A 169 -3.45 -2.55 3.49
CA VAL A 169 -4.66 -2.60 4.31
C VAL A 169 -5.88 -2.59 3.38
N PRO A 170 -6.62 -3.72 3.30
CA PRO A 170 -7.81 -3.79 2.45
C PRO A 170 -8.93 -2.93 3.04
N SER A 171 -9.48 -2.05 2.20
CA SER A 171 -10.66 -1.24 2.53
C SER A 171 -11.70 -1.32 1.40
N PRO A 172 -12.37 -2.47 1.23
CA PRO A 172 -13.49 -2.58 0.29
C PRO A 172 -14.67 -1.72 0.75
N PHE A 173 -15.59 -1.41 -0.17
CA PHE A 173 -16.82 -0.69 0.17
C PHE A 173 -17.66 -1.55 1.13
N PRO A 174 -17.97 -1.08 2.35
CA PRO A 174 -18.53 -1.92 3.40
C PRO A 174 -19.90 -2.51 3.04
N PHE A 175 -20.68 -1.78 2.24
CA PHE A 175 -22.05 -2.12 1.85
C PHE A 175 -22.17 -2.78 0.48
N LEU A 176 -21.05 -3.12 -0.16
CA LEU A 176 -21.07 -3.89 -1.41
C LEU A 176 -20.69 -5.35 -1.12
N THR A 177 -21.31 -6.28 -1.84
CA THR A 177 -20.92 -7.70 -1.84
C THR A 177 -19.65 -7.93 -2.68
N PRO A 178 -18.92 -9.04 -2.52
CA PRO A 178 -17.81 -9.39 -3.42
C PRO A 178 -18.20 -9.36 -4.90
N ARG A 179 -19.40 -9.84 -5.23
CA ARG A 179 -19.92 -9.82 -6.60
C ARG A 179 -20.10 -8.38 -7.11
N GLU A 180 -20.69 -7.51 -6.29
CA GLU A 180 -20.91 -6.11 -6.64
C GLU A 180 -19.60 -5.33 -6.81
N HIS A 181 -18.55 -5.67 -6.06
CA HIS A 181 -17.21 -5.10 -6.28
C HIS A 181 -16.67 -5.43 -7.67
N LEU A 182 -16.83 -6.67 -8.13
CA LEU A 182 -16.38 -7.10 -9.46
C LEU A 182 -17.20 -6.43 -10.57
N VAL A 183 -18.53 -6.31 -10.39
CA VAL A 183 -19.41 -5.54 -11.28
C VAL A 183 -18.97 -4.07 -11.35
N PHE A 184 -18.69 -3.46 -10.20
CA PHE A 184 -18.24 -2.08 -10.11
C PHE A 184 -16.94 -1.87 -10.89
N VAL A 185 -15.94 -2.74 -10.68
CA VAL A 185 -14.66 -2.68 -11.40
C VAL A 185 -14.85 -2.90 -12.89
N ALA A 186 -15.63 -3.89 -13.31
CA ALA A 186 -15.87 -4.16 -14.72
C ALA A 186 -16.47 -2.95 -15.44
N ARG A 187 -17.47 -2.31 -14.83
CA ARG A 187 -18.13 -1.11 -15.37
C ARG A 187 -17.21 0.11 -15.34
N ALA A 188 -16.49 0.34 -14.25
CA ALA A 188 -15.61 1.49 -14.10
C ALA A 188 -14.45 1.48 -15.12
N TYR A 189 -13.99 0.29 -15.52
CA TYR A 189 -12.93 0.11 -16.50
C TYR A 189 -13.42 -0.25 -17.91
N GLY A 190 -14.74 -0.37 -18.12
CA GLY A 190 -15.32 -0.68 -19.42
C GLY A 190 -14.89 -2.04 -19.97
N LEU A 191 -14.84 -3.07 -19.12
CA LEU A 191 -14.49 -4.42 -19.55
C LEU A 191 -15.56 -4.96 -20.52
N GLY A 192 -15.12 -5.57 -21.62
CA GLY A 192 -16.00 -6.21 -22.60
C GLY A 192 -16.53 -7.57 -22.13
N ASP A 193 -17.14 -8.30 -23.06
CA ASP A 193 -17.79 -9.58 -22.77
C ASP A 193 -16.87 -10.61 -22.12
N GLY A 194 -17.44 -11.46 -21.26
CA GLY A 194 -16.73 -12.55 -20.60
C GLY A 194 -16.11 -12.21 -19.25
N TRP A 195 -16.20 -10.94 -18.81
CA TRP A 195 -15.75 -10.55 -17.48
C TRP A 195 -16.57 -11.23 -16.38
N GLU A 196 -17.85 -11.53 -16.60
CA GLU A 196 -18.72 -12.22 -15.65
C GLU A 196 -18.20 -13.64 -15.37
N ALA A 197 -17.91 -14.41 -16.43
CA ALA A 197 -17.37 -15.76 -16.31
C ALA A 197 -15.99 -15.75 -15.63
N ARG A 198 -15.17 -14.72 -15.89
CA ARG A 198 -13.89 -14.50 -15.19
C ARG A 198 -14.12 -14.16 -13.72
N ALA A 199 -15.09 -13.31 -13.39
CA ALA A 199 -15.45 -12.95 -12.03
C ALA A 199 -15.88 -14.17 -11.21
N ASP A 200 -16.76 -15.02 -11.75
CA ASP A 200 -17.22 -16.25 -11.10
C ASP A 200 -16.08 -17.26 -10.90
N ARG A 201 -15.11 -17.29 -11.82
CA ARG A 201 -13.89 -18.09 -11.63
C ARG A 201 -13.03 -17.54 -10.49
N LEU A 202 -12.78 -16.22 -10.48
CA LEU A 202 -11.98 -15.57 -9.45
C LEU A 202 -12.57 -15.74 -8.05
N LEU A 203 -13.90 -15.65 -7.91
CA LEU A 203 -14.57 -15.89 -6.63
C LEU A 203 -14.37 -17.32 -6.13
N ARG A 204 -14.39 -18.33 -7.01
CA ARG A 204 -14.09 -19.73 -6.64
C ARG A 204 -12.62 -19.96 -6.30
N ASP A 205 -11.72 -19.44 -7.13
CA ASP A 205 -10.26 -19.62 -6.96
C ASP A 205 -9.77 -18.96 -5.65
N LEU A 206 -10.38 -17.84 -5.29
CA LEU A 206 -10.11 -17.11 -4.05
C LEU A 206 -11.00 -17.52 -2.88
N ASP A 207 -11.81 -18.58 -3.00
CA ASP A 207 -12.60 -19.09 -1.87
C ASP A 207 -13.59 -18.05 -1.30
N LEU A 208 -14.19 -17.26 -2.20
CA LEU A 208 -15.21 -16.25 -1.93
C LEU A 208 -16.60 -16.65 -2.46
N GLU A 209 -16.73 -17.77 -3.17
CA GLU A 209 -17.99 -18.20 -3.80
C GLU A 209 -19.16 -18.26 -2.81
N GLU A 210 -18.97 -18.90 -1.65
CA GLU A 210 -20.01 -19.01 -0.61
C GLU A 210 -20.35 -17.66 0.06
N LYS A 211 -19.46 -16.68 -0.07
CA LYS A 211 -19.59 -15.33 0.51
C LYS A 211 -19.88 -14.26 -0.54
N ARG A 212 -20.15 -14.65 -1.79
CA ARG A 212 -20.28 -13.71 -2.92
C ARG A 212 -21.41 -12.70 -2.76
N GLU A 213 -22.42 -13.02 -1.95
CA GLU A 213 -23.57 -12.17 -1.61
C GLU A 213 -23.52 -11.62 -0.16
N SER A 214 -22.47 -11.91 0.60
CA SER A 214 -22.30 -11.34 1.94
C SER A 214 -21.80 -9.90 1.85
N LEU A 215 -22.23 -9.03 2.77
CA LEU A 215 -21.75 -7.65 2.80
C LEU A 215 -20.28 -7.61 3.20
N SER A 216 -19.48 -6.78 2.53
CA SER A 216 -18.04 -6.72 2.80
C SER A 216 -17.72 -6.37 4.25
N MET A 217 -18.55 -5.59 4.94
CA MET A 217 -18.35 -5.28 6.36
C MET A 217 -18.33 -6.52 7.27
N GLU A 218 -19.08 -7.57 6.92
CA GLU A 218 -19.22 -8.82 7.68
C GLU A 218 -18.04 -9.78 7.47
N LEU A 219 -17.19 -9.50 6.48
CA LEU A 219 -16.10 -10.37 6.09
C LEU A 219 -14.85 -10.18 6.96
N SER A 220 -14.07 -11.26 7.09
CA SER A 220 -12.76 -11.23 7.75
C SER A 220 -11.77 -10.34 6.99
N LYS A 221 -10.69 -9.91 7.65
CA LYS A 221 -9.62 -9.13 6.99
C LYS A 221 -9.05 -9.88 5.77
N GLY A 222 -8.87 -11.19 5.88
CA GLY A 222 -8.38 -12.01 4.77
C GLY A 222 -9.35 -12.07 3.60
N GLN A 223 -10.65 -12.26 3.86
CA GLN A 223 -11.68 -12.22 2.81
C GLN A 223 -11.75 -10.84 2.13
N LYS A 224 -11.63 -9.74 2.90
CA LYS A 224 -11.54 -8.38 2.35
C LYS A 224 -10.31 -8.21 1.46
N GLN A 225 -9.16 -8.76 1.85
CA GLN A 225 -7.97 -8.78 1.01
C GLN A 225 -8.22 -9.55 -0.29
N LYS A 226 -8.85 -10.73 -0.22
CA LYS A 226 -9.20 -11.52 -1.41
C LYS A 226 -10.14 -10.78 -2.37
N ILE A 227 -11.04 -9.91 -1.90
CA ILE A 227 -11.83 -9.03 -2.77
C ILE A 227 -10.92 -8.09 -3.56
N HIS A 228 -9.92 -7.47 -2.93
CA HIS A 228 -8.94 -6.62 -3.62
C HIS A 228 -8.11 -7.41 -4.64
N LEU A 229 -7.71 -8.64 -4.31
CA LEU A 229 -7.06 -9.54 -5.28
C LEU A 229 -7.98 -9.79 -6.47
N ALA A 230 -9.24 -10.18 -6.25
CA ALA A 230 -10.20 -10.46 -7.30
C ALA A 230 -10.42 -9.24 -8.22
N MET A 231 -10.58 -8.04 -7.63
CA MET A 231 -10.71 -6.78 -8.37
C MET A 231 -9.47 -6.47 -9.23
N ALA A 232 -8.27 -6.65 -8.69
CA ALA A 232 -7.02 -6.45 -9.42
C ALA A 232 -6.85 -7.48 -10.55
N MET A 233 -7.14 -8.75 -10.27
CA MET A 233 -7.06 -9.86 -11.21
C MET A 233 -8.08 -9.76 -12.33
N LEU A 234 -9.24 -9.15 -12.11
CA LEU A 234 -10.28 -8.98 -13.14
C LEU A 234 -9.85 -8.05 -14.27
N ARG A 235 -9.06 -7.01 -13.94
CA ARG A 235 -8.75 -5.89 -14.85
C ARG A 235 -7.70 -6.18 -15.93
N ASP A 236 -6.98 -7.29 -15.83
CA ASP A 236 -5.91 -7.66 -16.77
C ASP A 236 -4.92 -6.52 -17.07
N SER A 237 -4.52 -5.76 -16.05
CA SER A 237 -3.71 -4.55 -16.21
C SER A 237 -2.28 -4.85 -16.65
N THR A 238 -1.67 -3.93 -17.42
CA THR A 238 -0.29 -4.06 -17.93
C THR A 238 0.77 -3.69 -16.90
N VAL A 239 0.38 -3.03 -15.81
CA VAL A 239 1.24 -2.70 -14.67
C VAL A 239 0.60 -3.16 -13.38
N LEU A 240 1.37 -3.83 -12.52
CA LEU A 240 0.94 -4.30 -11.21
C LEU A 240 1.72 -3.57 -10.10
N VAL A 241 1.03 -3.05 -9.09
CA VAL A 241 1.67 -2.55 -7.87
C VAL A 241 0.98 -3.18 -6.66
N LEU A 242 1.71 -4.05 -5.96
CA LEU A 242 1.16 -4.87 -4.90
C LEU A 242 1.88 -4.52 -3.59
N ASP A 243 1.15 -3.96 -2.64
CA ASP A 243 1.71 -3.57 -1.34
C ASP A 243 1.38 -4.64 -0.30
N GLU A 244 2.38 -5.41 0.14
CA GLU A 244 2.24 -6.50 1.12
C GLU A 244 1.05 -7.46 0.84
N PRO A 245 0.93 -8.00 -0.38
CA PRO A 245 -0.35 -8.55 -0.85
C PRO A 245 -0.73 -9.89 -0.22
N LEU A 246 0.18 -10.54 0.52
CA LEU A 246 -0.07 -11.80 1.21
C LEU A 246 -0.52 -11.65 2.67
N ILE A 247 -0.55 -10.43 3.22
CA ILE A 247 -0.95 -10.23 4.62
C ILE A 247 -2.41 -10.68 4.82
N GLY A 248 -2.60 -11.70 5.67
CA GLY A 248 -3.91 -12.25 5.99
C GLY A 248 -4.52 -13.13 4.91
N ILE A 249 -3.73 -13.55 3.91
CA ILE A 249 -4.13 -14.48 2.86
C ILE A 249 -3.77 -15.92 3.25
N ASP A 250 -4.65 -16.84 2.94
CA ASP A 250 -4.47 -18.29 3.15
C ASP A 250 -3.53 -18.91 2.09
N PRO A 251 -3.00 -20.13 2.32
CA PRO A 251 -2.07 -20.76 1.39
C PRO A 251 -2.60 -20.89 -0.05
N LYS A 252 -3.91 -21.17 -0.22
CA LYS A 252 -4.57 -21.26 -1.53
C LYS A 252 -4.58 -19.91 -2.25
N GLY A 253 -5.01 -18.83 -1.58
CA GLY A 253 -4.96 -17.49 -2.14
C GLY A 253 -3.54 -17.01 -2.43
N ALA A 254 -2.57 -17.38 -1.59
CA ALA A 254 -1.16 -17.06 -1.81
C ALA A 254 -0.61 -17.76 -3.05
N HIS A 255 -0.98 -19.03 -3.27
CA HIS A 255 -0.63 -19.76 -4.48
C HIS A 255 -1.25 -19.10 -5.72
N ALA A 256 -2.55 -18.79 -5.69
CA ALA A 256 -3.25 -18.12 -6.78
C ALA A 256 -2.62 -16.76 -7.14
N LEU A 257 -2.26 -15.95 -6.13
CA LEU A 257 -1.60 -14.67 -6.34
C LEU A 257 -0.23 -14.85 -7.02
N LYS A 258 0.60 -15.78 -6.51
CA LYS A 258 1.94 -16.01 -7.08
C LYS A 258 1.87 -16.49 -8.53
N SER A 259 0.94 -17.39 -8.83
CA SER A 259 0.72 -17.86 -10.21
C SER A 259 0.27 -16.72 -11.11
N TRP A 260 -0.70 -15.92 -10.67
CA TRP A 260 -1.15 -14.75 -11.42
C TRP A 260 -0.03 -13.74 -11.68
N ILE A 261 0.79 -13.39 -10.69
CA ILE A 261 1.93 -12.45 -10.90
C ILE A 261 2.85 -12.97 -12.02
N ARG A 262 3.20 -14.26 -11.98
CA ARG A 262 4.09 -14.87 -12.99
C ARG A 262 3.44 -14.93 -14.36
N GLU A 263 2.16 -15.28 -14.44
CA GLU A 263 1.41 -15.29 -15.70
C GLU A 263 1.30 -13.90 -16.32
N ARG A 264 1.04 -12.87 -15.51
CA ARG A 264 1.02 -11.48 -15.96
C ARG A 264 2.38 -11.02 -16.47
N ALA A 265 3.45 -11.33 -15.74
CA ALA A 265 4.82 -11.04 -16.16
C ALA A 265 5.18 -11.73 -17.47
N ALA A 266 4.90 -13.03 -17.60
CA ALA A 266 5.11 -13.78 -18.84
C ALA A 266 4.30 -13.22 -20.03
N GLY A 267 3.12 -12.64 -19.75
CA GLY A 267 2.29 -11.91 -20.71
C GLY A 267 2.76 -10.49 -21.04
N GLY A 268 3.90 -10.04 -20.50
CA GLY A 268 4.49 -8.72 -20.77
C GLY A 268 4.07 -7.61 -19.80
N ALA A 269 3.29 -7.91 -18.77
CA ALA A 269 3.00 -6.92 -17.72
C ALA A 269 4.25 -6.70 -16.84
N GLY A 270 4.53 -5.45 -16.47
CA GLY A 270 5.55 -5.16 -15.46
C GLY A 270 4.95 -4.93 -14.09
N GLY A 271 5.73 -5.00 -13.02
CA GLY A 271 5.18 -4.68 -11.71
C GLY A 271 6.16 -4.52 -10.55
N ILE A 272 5.63 -4.04 -9.43
CA ILE A 272 6.32 -3.96 -8.15
C ILE A 272 5.54 -4.72 -7.10
N VAL A 273 6.22 -5.57 -6.34
CA VAL A 273 5.67 -6.24 -5.16
C VAL A 273 6.47 -5.78 -3.95
N SER A 274 5.84 -5.07 -3.01
CA SER A 274 6.44 -4.87 -1.69
C SER A 274 6.15 -6.07 -0.80
N SER A 275 7.16 -6.50 -0.05
CA SER A 275 7.05 -7.60 0.90
C SER A 275 8.21 -7.56 1.87
N HIS A 276 7.95 -7.92 3.13
CA HIS A 276 8.98 -8.32 4.08
C HIS A 276 9.30 -9.83 4.00
N SER A 277 8.49 -10.62 3.30
CA SER A 277 8.77 -12.03 3.01
C SER A 277 9.72 -12.16 1.83
N LEU A 278 10.99 -12.45 2.11
CA LEU A 278 11.99 -12.73 1.09
C LEU A 278 11.67 -13.97 0.23
N PRO A 279 11.12 -15.08 0.79
CA PRO A 279 10.69 -16.22 -0.02
C PRO A 279 9.61 -15.89 -1.05
N LEU A 280 8.71 -14.93 -0.76
CA LEU A 280 7.76 -14.45 -1.76
C LEU A 280 8.51 -13.76 -2.91
N ILE A 281 9.43 -12.87 -2.57
CA ILE A 281 10.21 -12.11 -3.56
C ILE A 281 10.98 -13.05 -4.47
N GLU A 282 11.69 -14.03 -3.92
CA GLU A 282 12.40 -15.05 -4.71
C GLU A 282 11.47 -15.86 -5.61
N ALA A 283 10.23 -16.11 -5.18
CA ALA A 283 9.28 -16.93 -5.93
C ALA A 283 8.63 -16.23 -7.13
N VAL A 284 8.58 -14.88 -7.15
CA VAL A 284 7.82 -14.12 -8.17
C VAL A 284 8.56 -12.96 -8.83
N CYS A 285 9.64 -12.45 -8.23
CA CYS A 285 10.36 -11.27 -8.73
C CYS A 285 11.66 -11.69 -9.41
N GLN A 286 11.99 -11.06 -10.54
CA GLN A 286 13.27 -11.28 -11.23
C GLN A 286 14.34 -10.30 -10.71
N ARG A 287 13.90 -9.18 -10.14
CA ARG A 287 14.76 -8.12 -9.59
C ARG A 287 14.31 -7.73 -8.21
N VAL A 288 15.21 -7.12 -7.46
CA VAL A 288 14.98 -6.64 -6.11
C VAL A 288 15.52 -5.20 -6.00
N ALA A 289 14.79 -4.36 -5.29
CA ALA A 289 15.27 -3.07 -4.79
C ALA A 289 15.16 -3.07 -3.26
N VAL A 290 16.28 -2.81 -2.59
CA VAL A 290 16.37 -2.71 -1.14
C VAL A 290 16.21 -1.25 -0.75
N MET A 291 15.19 -0.95 0.05
CA MET A 291 14.86 0.39 0.51
C MET A 291 15.04 0.50 2.02
N ASP A 292 15.67 1.57 2.48
CA ASP A 292 15.74 1.93 3.89
C ASP A 292 15.77 3.44 4.07
N HIS A 293 15.16 3.93 5.17
CA HIS A 293 15.09 5.36 5.50
C HIS A 293 14.76 6.31 4.33
N GLY A 294 13.86 5.89 3.44
CA GLY A 294 13.42 6.69 2.28
C GLY A 294 14.31 6.58 1.04
N ARG A 295 15.38 5.79 1.06
CA ARG A 295 16.38 5.68 -0.01
C ARG A 295 16.50 4.25 -0.52
N LEU A 296 16.97 4.09 -1.76
CA LEU A 296 17.34 2.79 -2.29
C LEU A 296 18.81 2.52 -1.98
N LEU A 297 19.09 1.48 -1.21
CA LEU A 297 20.44 1.05 -0.85
C LEU A 297 21.08 0.22 -1.97
N ALA A 298 20.26 -0.59 -2.63
CA ALA A 298 20.71 -1.47 -3.70
C ALA A 298 19.54 -1.80 -4.64
N GLN A 299 19.84 -2.09 -5.90
CA GLN A 299 18.88 -2.62 -6.85
C GLN A 299 19.55 -3.48 -7.91
N GLY A 300 18.89 -4.54 -8.35
CA GLY A 300 19.43 -5.47 -9.36
C GLY A 300 18.74 -6.82 -9.33
N THR A 301 19.28 -7.79 -10.06
CA THR A 301 18.95 -9.20 -9.84
C THR A 301 19.50 -9.67 -8.49
N ILE A 302 19.01 -10.79 -7.95
CA ILE A 302 19.57 -11.36 -6.72
C ILE A 302 21.09 -11.62 -6.86
N ASP A 303 21.54 -12.01 -8.05
CA ASP A 303 22.96 -12.23 -8.32
C ASP A 303 23.77 -10.92 -8.42
N ASP A 304 23.16 -9.82 -8.88
CA ASP A 304 23.78 -8.49 -8.79
C ASP A 304 23.99 -8.09 -7.32
N LEU A 305 22.97 -8.30 -6.48
CA LEU A 305 23.04 -7.99 -5.06
C LEU A 305 24.10 -8.83 -4.35
N ARG A 306 24.20 -10.13 -4.66
CA ARG A 306 25.27 -11.01 -4.14
C ARG A 306 26.66 -10.48 -4.49
N ARG A 307 26.86 -10.07 -5.75
CA ARG A 307 28.13 -9.48 -6.20
C ARG A 307 28.47 -8.19 -5.47
N GLN A 308 27.47 -7.33 -5.23
CA GLN A 308 27.65 -6.05 -4.54
C GLN A 308 28.19 -6.21 -3.12
N VAL A 309 27.75 -7.24 -2.39
CA VAL A 309 28.21 -7.51 -1.01
C VAL A 309 29.38 -8.50 -0.94
N ALA A 310 30.04 -8.79 -2.07
CA ALA A 310 31.09 -9.79 -2.19
C ALA A 310 30.74 -11.14 -1.52
N ALA A 311 29.48 -11.55 -1.65
CA ALA A 311 29.01 -12.81 -1.09
C ALA A 311 29.53 -14.00 -1.91
N GLU A 312 29.79 -15.11 -1.23
CA GLU A 312 30.16 -16.37 -1.87
C GLU A 312 28.99 -16.90 -2.70
N ARG A 313 29.29 -17.75 -3.68
CA ARG A 313 28.24 -18.43 -4.45
C ARG A 313 27.43 -19.32 -3.51
N GLY A 314 26.10 -19.16 -3.52
CA GLY A 314 25.19 -19.93 -2.67
C GLY A 314 24.78 -19.23 -1.37
N THR A 315 25.30 -18.04 -1.07
CA THR A 315 24.77 -17.22 0.04
C THR A 315 23.28 -16.95 -0.18
N SER A 316 22.49 -17.15 0.90
CA SER A 316 21.04 -16.97 0.86
C SER A 316 20.69 -15.52 0.56
N PHE A 317 19.53 -15.29 -0.04
CA PHE A 317 19.06 -13.92 -0.28
C PHE A 317 18.83 -13.16 1.03
N GLU A 318 18.45 -13.86 2.11
CA GLU A 318 18.32 -13.30 3.45
C GLU A 318 19.64 -12.73 3.97
N ASP A 319 20.73 -13.50 3.89
CA ASP A 319 22.05 -13.02 4.33
C ASP A 319 22.54 -11.83 3.49
N VAL A 320 22.27 -11.84 2.18
CA VAL A 320 22.60 -10.72 1.29
C VAL A 320 21.82 -9.48 1.70
N PHE A 321 20.50 -9.62 1.95
CA PHE A 321 19.65 -8.52 2.40
C PHE A 321 20.16 -7.95 3.73
N LEU A 322 20.46 -8.80 4.72
CA LEU A 322 21.01 -8.38 6.01
C LEU A 322 22.30 -7.60 5.84
N ARG A 323 23.26 -8.09 5.05
CA ARG A 323 24.53 -7.39 4.77
C ARG A 323 24.33 -6.02 4.14
N ILE A 324 23.37 -5.88 3.21
CA ILE A 324 23.05 -4.58 2.57
C ILE A 324 22.51 -3.62 3.63
N THR A 325 21.59 -4.07 4.48
CA THR A 325 20.97 -3.21 5.51
C THR A 325 21.90 -2.92 6.69
N GLU A 326 22.77 -3.85 7.06
CA GLU A 326 23.74 -3.70 8.16
C GLU A 326 24.97 -2.88 7.76
N GLY A 327 25.39 -2.97 6.49
CA GLY A 327 26.55 -2.27 5.95
C GLY A 327 26.45 -0.74 5.97
N GLU A 328 25.23 -0.20 5.91
CA GLU A 328 24.98 1.24 6.12
C GLU A 328 24.53 1.57 7.56
N GLY A 329 24.09 0.57 8.34
CA GLY A 329 23.29 0.76 9.56
C GLY A 329 23.91 0.35 10.90
N TYR A 330 25.12 -0.22 10.95
CA TYR A 330 25.81 -0.51 12.22
C TYR A 330 27.20 0.15 12.32
N ARG A 331 27.26 1.43 11.94
CA ARG A 331 28.24 2.37 12.50
C ARG A 331 27.47 3.33 13.42
N ALA A 332 27.10 2.83 14.60
CA ALA A 332 26.73 3.67 15.73
C ALA A 332 27.96 4.45 16.22
#